data_AF-A0A934GP31-F1
#
_entry.id   AF-A0A934GP31-F1
#
_cell.length_a   1.000
_cell.length_b   1.000
_cell.length_c   1.000
_cell.angle_alpha   90.00
_cell.angle_beta   90.00
_cell.angle_gamma   90.00
#
_symmetry.space_group_name_H-M   'P 1'
#
loop_
_entity.id
_entity.type
_entity.pdbx_description
1 polymer ?
#
loop_
_entity_poly.entity_id
_entity_poly.type
_entity_poly.pdbx_seq_one_letter_code
_entity_poly.pdbx_strand_id
1 'polypeptide(L)'
;MKLRLGLILALWGVLTLACSLTEGDSNQSPTLRPAIPTADLTIVAQANATASAIVSAQLTPTATATTNSGNSNTGNNTNPNCTPRTDWPVMVVSSGDTLSGIAERTGSTVETLVQANCLLNADAIFAGQQLRVPLVPIQPTAYIPAGCGVSFFFTFAAGKGDASGLCPLATDLVAATGQDFEGGRVYRYAAPAGASDPRATIWVIYNTGYWETVPDIWDASQPFSDATIIPPTGRYQPTGPIGKVWRENPQIRQQLGWAYAPEQAFPGRLQAMPASAPPPHYFYIDHGKGIVLRLYSVDMAPNTWEVVGSY
;
A
#
# COMPACT_ATOMS: atom_id res chain seq x y z
N MET A 1 27.70 12.10 -75.71
CA MET A 1 28.88 11.22 -75.56
C MET A 1 28.50 10.09 -74.61
N LYS A 2 28.30 8.87 -75.15
CA LYS A 2 28.24 7.48 -74.58
C LYS A 2 27.67 7.29 -73.14
N LEU A 3 26.54 6.62 -72.82
CA LEU A 3 25.80 5.40 -73.23
C LEU A 3 26.40 4.02 -72.83
N ARG A 4 25.51 3.19 -72.22
CA ARG A 4 25.50 1.72 -71.97
C ARG A 4 26.03 1.26 -70.58
N LEU A 5 25.49 0.26 -69.86
CA LEU A 5 24.55 -0.84 -70.12
C LEU A 5 24.14 -1.51 -68.79
N GLY A 6 22.96 -2.14 -68.68
CA GLY A 6 22.74 -3.22 -67.70
C GLY A 6 21.29 -3.48 -67.28
N LEU A 7 20.57 -4.32 -68.03
CA LEU A 7 19.17 -4.74 -67.87
C LEU A 7 19.16 -6.25 -67.59
N ILE A 8 18.42 -6.73 -66.57
CA ILE A 8 17.93 -8.13 -66.50
C ILE A 8 16.52 -8.17 -65.87
N LEU A 9 15.63 -8.89 -66.57
CA LEU A 9 14.20 -9.13 -66.32
C LEU A 9 13.93 -10.07 -65.13
N ALA A 10 12.72 -9.97 -64.56
CA ALA A 10 11.86 -11.14 -64.30
C ALA A 10 10.38 -10.72 -64.17
N LEU A 11 9.51 -11.44 -64.89
CA LEU A 11 8.08 -11.16 -65.11
C LEU A 11 7.32 -12.48 -64.98
N TRP A 12 6.57 -12.69 -63.90
CA TRP A 12 5.53 -13.73 -63.68
C TRP A 12 4.63 -13.16 -62.56
N GLY A 13 3.30 -13.13 -62.57
CA GLY A 13 2.29 -13.90 -63.29
C GLY A 13 1.30 -14.49 -62.27
N VAL A 14 0.17 -13.79 -62.06
CA VAL A 14 -1.20 -14.28 -61.72
C VAL A 14 -1.40 -15.21 -60.51
N LEU A 15 -2.28 -14.85 -59.56
CA LEU A 15 -3.53 -15.59 -59.27
C LEU A 15 -4.40 -14.89 -58.22
N THR A 16 -5.59 -14.47 -58.63
CA THR A 16 -6.72 -14.04 -57.78
C THR A 16 -7.31 -15.24 -57.04
N LEU A 17 -7.51 -15.14 -55.73
CA LEU A 17 -8.37 -16.06 -54.98
C LEU A 17 -9.46 -15.25 -54.27
N ALA A 18 -10.69 -15.41 -54.75
CA ALA A 18 -11.90 -14.87 -54.16
C ALA A 18 -12.26 -15.66 -52.89
N CYS A 19 -12.68 -14.95 -51.85
CA CYS A 19 -13.23 -15.50 -50.63
C CYS A 19 -14.72 -15.80 -50.88
N SER A 20 -15.10 -17.08 -50.89
CA SER A 20 -16.50 -17.54 -50.94
C SER A 20 -16.98 -17.88 -49.53
N LEU A 21 -18.04 -17.20 -49.11
CA LEU A 21 -18.81 -17.46 -47.90
C LEU A 21 -19.57 -18.79 -48.05
N THR A 22 -19.49 -19.64 -47.02
CA THR A 22 -20.43 -20.76 -46.83
C THR A 22 -20.93 -20.73 -45.40
N GLU A 23 -22.25 -20.65 -45.28
CA GLU A 23 -23.06 -20.70 -44.08
C GLU A 23 -22.97 -22.06 -43.39
N GLY A 24 -23.04 -22.05 -42.06
CA GLY A 24 -23.09 -23.24 -41.21
C GLY A 24 -23.78 -22.91 -39.90
N ASP A 25 -25.11 -22.98 -39.93
CA ASP A 25 -26.03 -22.79 -38.82
C ASP A 25 -26.05 -24.06 -37.93
N SER A 26 -25.95 -23.91 -36.61
CA SER A 26 -26.48 -24.85 -35.62
C SER A 26 -26.34 -24.29 -34.20
N ASN A 27 -27.32 -23.44 -33.85
CA ASN A 27 -28.16 -23.59 -32.67
C ASN A 27 -27.71 -24.63 -31.61
N GLN A 28 -27.23 -24.17 -30.45
CA GLN A 28 -27.64 -24.66 -29.13
C GLN A 28 -26.96 -23.92 -27.96
N SER A 29 -27.80 -23.31 -27.12
CA SER A 29 -27.59 -23.01 -25.70
C SER A 29 -28.99 -23.07 -25.04
N PRO A 30 -29.22 -23.38 -23.75
CA PRO A 30 -28.26 -23.60 -22.66
C PRO A 30 -28.52 -24.92 -21.87
N THR A 31 -27.47 -25.54 -21.33
CA THR A 31 -27.65 -26.64 -20.36
C THR A 31 -27.38 -26.14 -18.94
N LEU A 32 -28.43 -26.20 -18.13
CA LEU A 32 -28.46 -25.85 -16.71
C LEU A 32 -27.47 -26.70 -15.90
N ARG A 33 -26.72 -26.03 -15.03
CA ARG A 33 -25.80 -26.65 -14.06
C ARG A 33 -26.59 -27.20 -12.86
N PRO A 34 -26.36 -28.44 -12.40
CA PRO A 34 -27.03 -28.99 -11.23
C PRO A 34 -26.65 -28.26 -9.92
N ALA A 35 -27.65 -28.10 -9.06
CA ALA A 35 -27.54 -27.53 -7.72
C ALA A 35 -26.64 -28.38 -6.80
N ILE A 36 -25.87 -27.69 -5.96
CA ILE A 36 -25.03 -28.28 -4.91
C ILE A 36 -25.95 -28.65 -3.74
N PRO A 37 -25.87 -29.87 -3.17
CA PRO A 37 -26.62 -30.21 -1.96
C PRO A 37 -26.06 -29.48 -0.73
N THR A 38 -26.96 -28.80 -0.01
CA THR A 38 -26.74 -28.25 1.34
C THR A 38 -26.49 -29.39 2.32
N ALA A 39 -25.27 -29.46 2.86
CA ALA A 39 -24.97 -30.28 4.02
C ALA A 39 -25.28 -29.48 5.30
N ASP A 40 -26.27 -29.97 6.02
CA ASP A 40 -26.62 -29.60 7.38
C ASP A 40 -25.52 -30.11 8.33
N LEU A 41 -24.87 -29.21 9.06
CA LEU A 41 -23.96 -29.55 10.15
C LEU A 41 -24.45 -28.86 11.42
N THR A 42 -25.33 -29.58 12.10
CA THR A 42 -25.56 -29.44 13.53
C THR A 42 -24.29 -29.88 14.26
N ILE A 43 -23.59 -28.94 14.90
CA ILE A 43 -22.57 -29.26 15.91
C ILE A 43 -23.05 -28.73 17.26
N VAL A 44 -23.21 -29.69 18.15
CA VAL A 44 -23.53 -29.61 19.57
C VAL A 44 -22.53 -28.68 20.27
N ALA A 45 -23.05 -27.66 20.94
CA ALA A 45 -22.32 -26.90 21.93
C ALA A 45 -21.99 -27.81 23.13
N GLN A 46 -20.70 -28.03 23.39
CA GLN A 46 -20.20 -28.39 24.73
C GLN A 46 -18.68 -28.19 24.78
N ALA A 47 -18.26 -27.11 25.42
CA ALA A 47 -16.93 -27.01 26.02
C ALA A 47 -17.08 -26.34 27.38
N ASN A 48 -16.86 -27.15 28.43
CA ASN A 48 -16.74 -26.74 29.82
C ASN A 48 -15.66 -25.66 29.97
N ALA A 49 -16.02 -24.55 30.62
CA ALA A 49 -15.06 -23.65 31.20
C ALA A 49 -14.49 -24.27 32.48
N THR A 50 -13.22 -24.65 32.46
CA THR A 50 -12.41 -24.80 33.68
C THR A 50 -11.16 -23.95 33.51
N ALA A 51 -11.15 -22.81 34.19
CA ALA A 51 -10.00 -21.96 34.35
C ALA A 51 -8.91 -22.72 35.13
N SER A 52 -7.77 -22.93 34.50
CA SER A 52 -6.53 -23.30 35.19
C SER A 52 -5.53 -22.18 34.98
N ALA A 53 -5.37 -21.37 36.02
CA ALA A 53 -4.27 -20.44 36.14
C ALA A 53 -2.96 -21.24 36.27
N ILE A 54 -2.00 -20.97 35.41
CA ILE A 54 -0.60 -21.33 35.63
C ILE A 54 0.28 -20.09 35.48
N VAL A 55 0.93 -19.83 36.60
CA VAL A 55 1.89 -18.80 36.98
C VAL A 55 2.92 -18.52 35.89
N SER A 56 3.02 -17.24 35.48
CA SER A 56 4.17 -16.71 34.75
C SER A 56 5.33 -16.50 35.73
N ALA A 57 6.44 -17.21 35.54
CA ALA A 57 7.69 -16.95 36.25
C ALA A 57 8.46 -15.84 35.50
N GLN A 58 8.57 -14.69 36.15
CA GLN A 58 9.32 -13.52 35.70
C GLN A 58 10.76 -13.61 36.21
N LEU A 59 11.75 -13.54 35.32
CA LEU A 59 13.15 -13.36 35.69
C LEU A 59 13.43 -11.88 35.95
N THR A 60 13.61 -11.53 37.21
CA THR A 60 14.20 -10.27 37.69
C THR A 60 15.73 -10.32 37.59
N PRO A 61 16.37 -9.23 37.13
CA PRO A 61 17.62 -8.77 37.72
C PRO A 61 17.36 -7.55 38.61
N THR A 62 17.75 -7.72 39.86
CA THR A 62 17.83 -6.73 40.94
C THR A 62 18.61 -5.48 40.52
N ALA A 63 17.94 -4.33 40.49
CA ALA A 63 18.60 -3.03 40.60
C ALA A 63 18.40 -2.51 42.04
N THR A 64 19.49 -2.43 42.78
CA THR A 64 19.55 -1.87 44.13
C THR A 64 19.15 -0.39 44.10
N ALA A 65 18.09 -0.04 44.83
CA ALA A 65 17.68 1.34 45.04
C ALA A 65 18.53 1.98 46.14
N THR A 66 19.15 3.12 45.82
CA THR A 66 19.60 4.09 46.82
C THR A 66 18.56 5.20 46.91
N THR A 67 18.06 5.43 48.13
CA THR A 67 17.00 6.39 48.48
C THR A 67 17.52 7.83 48.51
N ASN A 68 16.80 8.79 47.92
CA ASN A 68 16.05 9.81 48.68
C ASN A 68 15.47 10.96 47.82
N SER A 69 14.30 11.40 48.32
CA SER A 69 13.65 12.71 48.19
C SER A 69 12.87 13.00 46.90
N GLY A 70 11.55 13.05 47.06
CA GLY A 70 10.59 13.19 45.97
C GLY A 70 10.31 14.61 45.51
N ASN A 71 9.66 14.68 44.35
CA ASN A 71 8.52 15.57 44.10
C ASN A 71 7.79 15.07 42.84
N SER A 72 6.48 14.91 42.93
CA SER A 72 5.61 14.64 41.78
C SER A 72 5.51 15.88 40.90
N ASN A 73 5.91 15.80 39.62
CA ASN A 73 5.35 16.68 38.60
C ASN A 73 5.52 16.11 37.17
N THR A 74 4.39 16.05 36.47
CA THR A 74 4.13 15.86 35.02
C THR A 74 5.33 15.77 34.05
N GLY A 75 5.59 14.57 33.54
CA GLY A 75 5.70 14.20 32.11
C GLY A 75 6.43 15.08 31.08
N ASN A 76 7.45 15.87 31.43
CA ASN A 76 8.18 16.66 30.43
C ASN A 76 9.50 15.97 30.01
N ASN A 77 9.54 15.47 28.77
CA ASN A 77 10.66 14.73 28.17
C ASN A 77 11.74 15.68 27.58
N THR A 78 12.06 16.75 28.31
CA THR A 78 12.95 17.82 27.85
C THR A 78 14.23 17.88 28.68
N ASN A 79 15.39 17.95 28.01
CA ASN A 79 16.69 18.15 28.64
C ASN A 79 16.75 19.54 29.34
N PRO A 80 16.91 19.61 30.67
CA PRO A 80 16.87 20.86 31.43
C PRO A 80 18.06 21.79 31.17
N ASN A 81 19.13 21.31 30.51
CA ASN A 81 20.33 22.10 30.17
C ASN A 81 20.32 22.64 28.74
N CYS A 82 19.22 22.49 28.02
CA CYS A 82 19.09 22.91 26.63
C CYS A 82 18.07 24.05 26.54
N THR A 83 18.35 25.01 25.64
CA THR A 83 17.39 26.06 25.29
C THR A 83 16.83 25.74 23.90
N PRO A 84 15.51 25.48 23.76
CA PRO A 84 14.93 25.19 22.45
C PRO A 84 15.13 26.37 21.51
N ARG A 85 15.37 26.08 20.23
CA ARG A 85 15.42 27.14 19.22
C ARG A 85 14.10 27.90 19.18
N THR A 86 14.09 29.18 18.87
CA THR A 86 12.85 29.96 18.73
C THR A 86 12.70 30.58 17.36
N ASP A 87 13.77 30.56 16.58
CA ASP A 87 13.87 31.04 15.20
C ASP A 87 13.38 30.02 14.17
N TRP A 88 13.08 28.79 14.61
CA TRP A 88 12.57 27.72 13.76
C TRP A 88 11.06 27.60 13.80
N PRO A 89 10.41 27.36 12.65
CA PRO A 89 8.98 27.06 12.60
C PRO A 89 8.65 25.76 13.34
N VAL A 90 7.41 25.67 13.79
CA VAL A 90 6.88 24.53 14.57
C VAL A 90 5.97 23.69 13.68
N MET A 91 6.17 22.37 13.70
CA MET A 91 5.24 21.37 13.14
C MET A 91 4.71 20.44 14.23
N VAL A 92 3.55 19.83 14.00
CA VAL A 92 2.96 18.84 14.92
C VAL A 92 3.30 17.44 14.44
N VAL A 93 3.85 16.61 15.34
CA VAL A 93 4.17 15.21 15.07
C VAL A 93 2.87 14.43 14.85
N SER A 94 2.79 13.69 13.74
CA SER A 94 1.65 12.83 13.41
C SER A 94 1.83 11.41 13.95
N SER A 95 0.74 10.65 14.05
CA SER A 95 0.83 9.22 14.38
C SER A 95 1.69 8.48 13.34
N GLY A 96 2.71 7.76 13.81
CA GLY A 96 3.65 7.03 12.95
C GLY A 96 4.84 7.84 12.43
N ASP A 97 4.93 9.15 12.72
CA ASP A 97 6.15 9.92 12.46
C ASP A 97 7.31 9.41 13.33
N THR A 98 8.51 9.34 12.74
CA THR A 98 9.78 9.12 13.44
C THR A 98 10.65 10.36 13.32
N LEU A 99 11.56 10.60 14.29
CA LEU A 99 12.43 11.78 14.23
C LEU A 99 13.40 11.71 13.04
N SER A 100 13.79 10.50 12.62
CA SER A 100 14.55 10.25 11.39
C SER A 100 13.78 10.63 10.14
N GLY A 101 12.52 10.18 10.01
CA GLY A 101 11.67 10.55 8.88
C GLY A 101 11.38 12.06 8.82
N ILE A 102 11.20 12.70 9.98
CA ILE A 102 11.05 14.16 10.05
C ILE A 102 12.36 14.87 9.67
N ALA A 103 13.51 14.42 10.16
CA ALA A 103 14.80 14.99 9.80
C ALA A 103 15.03 14.98 8.29
N GLU A 104 14.80 13.84 7.65
CA GLU A 104 14.88 13.70 6.19
C GLU A 104 13.91 14.65 5.47
N ARG A 105 12.63 14.62 5.86
CA ARG A 105 11.57 15.44 5.25
C ARG A 105 11.79 16.96 5.40
N THR A 106 12.51 17.37 6.43
CA THR A 106 12.76 18.78 6.74
C THR A 106 14.16 19.26 6.32
N GLY A 107 14.98 18.38 5.72
CA GLY A 107 16.35 18.70 5.32
C GLY A 107 17.28 18.92 6.52
N SER A 108 17.09 18.15 7.59
CA SER A 108 17.86 18.20 8.84
C SER A 108 18.47 16.85 9.20
N THR A 109 19.12 16.76 10.36
CA THR A 109 19.58 15.48 10.95
C THR A 109 18.86 15.23 12.27
N VAL A 110 18.73 13.95 12.64
CA VAL A 110 18.14 13.55 13.93
C VAL A 110 18.80 14.28 15.09
N GLU A 111 20.14 14.34 15.11
CA GLU A 111 20.90 15.04 16.14
C GLU A 111 20.57 16.53 16.20
N THR A 112 20.48 17.19 15.04
CA THR A 112 20.12 18.61 14.98
C THR A 112 18.71 18.85 15.52
N LEU A 113 17.75 17.98 15.20
CA LEU A 113 16.39 18.08 15.70
C LEU A 113 16.30 17.81 17.20
N VAL A 114 17.03 16.82 17.72
CA VAL A 114 17.13 16.54 19.17
C VAL A 114 17.63 17.78 19.91
N GLN A 115 18.71 18.39 19.43
CA GLN A 115 19.29 19.59 20.06
C GLN A 115 18.34 20.78 19.94
N ALA A 116 17.75 21.02 18.77
CA ALA A 116 16.86 22.17 18.55
C ALA A 116 15.58 22.13 19.41
N ASN A 117 15.15 20.94 19.82
CA ASN A 117 13.94 20.70 20.60
C ASN A 117 14.18 20.28 22.03
N CYS A 118 15.45 20.20 22.44
CA CYS A 118 15.85 19.73 23.76
C CYS A 118 15.29 18.35 24.12
N LEU A 119 15.23 17.44 23.14
CA LEU A 119 14.77 16.07 23.37
C LEU A 119 15.82 15.29 24.16
N LEU A 120 15.38 14.39 25.04
CA LEU A 120 16.29 13.50 25.77
C LEU A 120 16.95 12.45 24.85
N ASN A 121 16.22 11.99 23.83
CA ASN A 121 16.73 11.09 22.79
C ASN A 121 15.84 11.17 21.54
N ALA A 122 16.19 10.45 20.47
CA ALA A 122 15.47 10.49 19.20
C ALA A 122 14.09 9.80 19.23
N ASP A 123 13.90 8.83 20.13
CA ASP A 123 12.66 8.08 20.31
C ASP A 123 11.67 8.80 21.24
N ALA A 124 12.04 9.97 21.74
CA ALA A 124 11.30 10.78 22.70
C ALA A 124 10.05 11.48 22.12
N ILE A 125 9.73 11.27 20.83
CA ILE A 125 8.63 11.98 20.17
C ILE A 125 7.31 11.20 20.18
N PHE A 126 6.19 11.92 20.28
CA PHE A 126 4.85 11.35 20.27
C PHE A 126 3.87 12.17 19.42
N ALA A 127 2.82 11.51 18.93
CA ALA A 127 1.78 12.18 18.15
C ALA A 127 1.15 13.35 18.92
N GLY A 128 0.96 14.48 18.24
CA GLY A 128 0.47 15.72 18.83
C GLY A 128 1.57 16.61 19.43
N GLN A 129 2.81 16.13 19.54
CA GLN A 129 3.92 16.94 20.02
C GLN A 129 4.28 18.06 19.04
N GLN A 130 4.53 19.26 19.55
CA GLN A 130 5.08 20.36 18.77
C GLN A 130 6.60 20.22 18.65
N LEU A 131 7.10 20.16 17.42
CA LEU A 131 8.50 20.00 17.09
C LEU A 131 8.97 21.15 16.20
N ARG A 132 10.08 21.76 16.57
CA ARG A 132 10.76 22.83 15.85
C ARG A 132 11.70 22.24 14.81
N VAL A 133 11.58 22.72 13.58
CA VAL A 133 12.30 22.16 12.43
C VAL A 133 12.84 23.29 11.56
N PRO A 134 13.95 23.09 10.82
CA PRO A 134 14.58 24.15 10.04
C PRO A 134 13.69 24.62 8.87
N LEU A 135 12.86 23.71 8.37
CA LEU A 135 11.84 23.96 7.36
C LEU A 135 10.61 23.16 7.74
N VAL A 136 9.43 23.80 7.71
CA VAL A 136 8.17 23.07 7.70
C VAL A 136 7.85 22.80 6.23
N PRO A 137 7.75 21.52 5.79
CA PRO A 137 7.16 21.22 4.51
C PRO A 137 5.76 21.82 4.58
N ILE A 138 5.45 22.77 3.70
CA ILE A 138 4.13 23.38 3.60
C ILE A 138 3.10 22.26 3.72
N GLN A 139 2.37 22.22 4.84
CA GLN A 139 1.33 21.22 5.02
C GLN A 139 0.35 21.51 3.90
N PRO A 140 0.21 20.63 2.90
CA PRO A 140 -0.68 20.93 1.81
C PRO A 140 -2.08 20.97 2.41
N THR A 141 -2.65 22.15 2.58
CA THR A 141 -4.10 22.28 2.51
C THR A 141 -4.46 21.77 1.13
N ALA A 142 -5.40 20.84 1.01
CA ALA A 142 -5.86 20.33 -0.27
C ALA A 142 -6.22 21.48 -1.22
N TYR A 143 -5.27 21.90 -2.05
CA TYR A 143 -5.45 22.99 -2.98
C TYR A 143 -5.72 22.36 -4.34
N ILE A 144 -7.01 22.22 -4.65
CA ILE A 144 -7.45 21.94 -6.01
C ILE A 144 -7.61 23.29 -6.69
N PRO A 145 -6.87 23.58 -7.79
CA PRO A 145 -7.07 24.81 -8.55
C PRO A 145 -8.54 25.03 -8.92
N ALA A 146 -9.03 26.27 -8.78
CA ALA A 146 -10.36 26.61 -9.25
C ALA A 146 -10.46 26.33 -10.76
N GLY A 147 -11.45 25.53 -11.17
CA GLY A 147 -11.64 25.13 -12.57
C GLY A 147 -11.19 23.71 -12.91
N CYS A 148 -10.71 22.91 -11.95
CA CYS A 148 -10.54 21.48 -12.19
C CYS A 148 -11.89 20.81 -12.50
N GLY A 149 -11.98 20.16 -13.66
CA GLY A 149 -13.17 19.39 -14.07
C GLY A 149 -13.32 18.04 -13.35
N VAL A 150 -12.34 17.69 -12.50
CA VAL A 150 -12.29 16.47 -11.70
C VAL A 150 -11.81 16.82 -10.29
N SER A 151 -12.23 16.01 -9.31
CA SER A 151 -11.85 16.15 -7.90
C SER A 151 -11.19 14.87 -7.40
N PHE A 152 -10.58 14.93 -6.22
CA PHE A 152 -10.14 13.71 -5.54
C PHE A 152 -11.35 12.84 -5.20
N PHE A 153 -11.23 11.51 -5.33
CA PHE A 153 -12.34 10.60 -4.99
C PHE A 153 -12.62 10.50 -3.48
N PHE A 154 -11.87 11.23 -2.66
CA PHE A 154 -11.87 11.16 -1.21
C PHE A 154 -11.65 12.54 -0.59
N THR A 155 -11.85 12.62 0.73
CA THR A 155 -11.55 13.82 1.52
C THR A 155 -10.25 13.62 2.29
N PHE A 156 -9.34 14.60 2.18
CA PHE A 156 -8.10 14.59 2.94
C PHE A 156 -8.35 14.64 4.45
N ALA A 157 -7.56 13.87 5.20
CA ALA A 157 -7.52 13.99 6.65
C ALA A 157 -6.98 15.37 7.07
N ALA A 158 -7.27 15.78 8.30
CA ALA A 158 -6.76 17.04 8.83
C ALA A 158 -5.23 17.12 8.74
N GLY A 159 -4.70 18.21 8.20
CA GLY A 159 -3.26 18.40 7.96
C GLY A 159 -2.72 17.69 6.72
N LYS A 160 -3.57 16.98 5.95
CA LYS A 160 -3.20 16.37 4.67
C LYS A 160 -3.79 17.15 3.51
N GLY A 161 -3.19 16.97 2.33
CA GLY A 161 -3.63 17.58 1.08
C GLY A 161 -2.63 17.38 -0.03
N ASP A 162 -2.92 17.94 -1.18
CA ASP A 162 -2.07 17.89 -2.37
C ASP A 162 -1.25 19.19 -2.51
N ALA A 163 0.07 19.08 -2.67
CA ALA A 163 0.99 20.22 -2.79
C ALA A 163 1.33 20.58 -4.24
N SER A 164 0.88 19.78 -5.22
CA SER A 164 1.30 19.95 -6.62
C SER A 164 0.75 21.22 -7.25
N GLY A 165 -0.38 21.73 -6.73
CA GLY A 165 -1.09 22.85 -7.32
C GLY A 165 -1.68 22.55 -8.69
N LEU A 166 -1.80 21.26 -9.07
CA LEU A 166 -2.35 20.81 -10.33
C LEU A 166 -3.69 20.08 -10.12
N CYS A 167 -4.48 19.99 -11.19
CA CYS A 167 -5.68 19.17 -11.18
C CYS A 167 -5.30 17.68 -11.13
N PRO A 168 -5.98 16.85 -10.32
CA PRO A 168 -5.77 15.41 -10.37
C PRO A 168 -6.21 14.84 -11.71
N LEU A 169 -5.73 13.65 -12.06
CA LEU A 169 -6.29 12.89 -13.17
C LEU A 169 -7.66 12.31 -12.77
N ALA A 170 -8.42 11.86 -13.77
CA ALA A 170 -9.68 11.15 -13.52
C ALA A 170 -9.43 9.91 -12.65
N THR A 171 -10.43 9.56 -11.83
CA THR A 171 -10.37 8.34 -11.02
C THR A 171 -10.58 7.12 -11.91
N ASP A 172 -9.64 6.19 -11.88
CA ASP A 172 -9.80 4.87 -12.49
C ASP A 172 -10.56 3.96 -11.52
N LEU A 173 -11.73 3.51 -11.96
CA LEU A 173 -12.54 2.53 -11.24
C LEU A 173 -12.19 1.13 -11.76
N VAL A 174 -11.74 0.25 -10.88
CA VAL A 174 -11.32 -1.11 -11.26
C VAL A 174 -11.81 -2.13 -10.24
N ALA A 175 -11.94 -3.38 -10.67
CA ALA A 175 -12.18 -4.47 -9.73
C ALA A 175 -10.93 -4.67 -8.85
N ALA A 176 -11.12 -4.75 -7.53
CA ALA A 176 -10.03 -4.97 -6.61
C ALA A 176 -10.38 -6.03 -5.55
N THR A 177 -9.34 -6.71 -5.08
CA THR A 177 -9.40 -7.55 -3.89
C THR A 177 -8.26 -7.19 -2.94
N GLY A 178 -8.47 -7.42 -1.65
CA GLY A 178 -7.46 -7.14 -0.62
C GLY A 178 -7.50 -8.16 0.50
N GLN A 179 -6.33 -8.50 1.02
CA GLN A 179 -6.17 -9.45 2.13
C GLN A 179 -5.25 -8.87 3.20
N ASP A 180 -5.69 -8.93 4.46
CA ASP A 180 -4.91 -8.44 5.60
C ASP A 180 -3.95 -9.52 6.13
N PHE A 181 -2.72 -9.09 6.41
CA PHE A 181 -1.61 -9.88 6.92
C PHE A 181 -1.05 -9.26 8.19
N GLU A 182 -0.40 -10.05 9.03
CA GLU A 182 0.24 -9.60 10.28
C GLU A 182 1.17 -8.39 10.06
N GLY A 183 1.91 -8.41 8.94
CA GLY A 183 2.89 -7.39 8.57
C GLY A 183 2.44 -6.42 7.50
N GLY A 184 1.17 -6.41 7.09
CA GLY A 184 0.70 -5.49 6.06
C GLY A 184 -0.62 -5.87 5.38
N ARG A 185 -0.83 -5.36 4.17
CA ARG A 185 -1.98 -5.69 3.34
C ARG A 185 -1.55 -5.83 1.89
N VAL A 186 -2.07 -6.85 1.23
CA VAL A 186 -1.85 -7.06 -0.21
C VAL A 186 -3.13 -6.77 -0.95
N TYR A 187 -3.01 -6.06 -2.07
CA TYR A 187 -4.11 -5.77 -2.96
C TYR A 187 -3.86 -6.35 -4.33
N ARG A 188 -4.90 -6.82 -4.98
CA ARG A 188 -4.92 -7.07 -6.41
C ARG A 188 -5.83 -6.05 -7.07
N TYR A 189 -5.25 -5.21 -7.90
CA TYR A 189 -5.97 -4.23 -8.71
C TYR A 189 -6.00 -4.71 -10.15
N ALA A 190 -7.20 -4.87 -10.74
CA ALA A 190 -7.31 -5.14 -12.16
C ALA A 190 -6.71 -3.99 -12.99
N ALA A 191 -6.24 -4.30 -14.20
CA ALA A 191 -5.78 -3.28 -15.13
C ALA A 191 -6.94 -2.30 -15.46
N PRO A 192 -6.69 -0.98 -15.45
CA PRO A 192 -7.64 -0.01 -15.97
C PRO A 192 -8.00 -0.31 -17.43
N ALA A 193 -9.21 0.07 -17.83
CA ALA A 193 -9.64 -0.08 -19.22
C ALA A 193 -8.71 0.69 -20.15
N GLY A 194 -8.18 0.01 -21.18
CA GLY A 194 -7.24 0.60 -22.14
C GLY A 194 -5.79 0.65 -21.68
N ALA A 195 -5.43 0.04 -20.54
CA ALA A 195 -4.04 -0.16 -20.16
C ALA A 195 -3.28 -0.97 -21.22
N SER A 196 -2.04 -0.58 -21.50
CA SER A 196 -1.16 -1.29 -22.44
C SER A 196 -0.82 -2.70 -21.96
N ASP A 197 -0.72 -2.88 -20.64
CA ASP A 197 -0.66 -4.17 -19.98
C ASP A 197 -2.03 -4.50 -19.36
N PRO A 198 -2.74 -5.54 -19.85
CA PRO A 198 -4.05 -5.90 -19.33
C PRO A 198 -3.97 -6.70 -18.01
N ARG A 199 -2.77 -7.02 -17.52
CA ARG A 199 -2.60 -7.78 -16.28
C ARG A 199 -2.95 -6.94 -15.06
N ALA A 200 -3.53 -7.59 -14.06
CA ALA A 200 -3.67 -6.99 -12.75
C ALA A 200 -2.30 -6.70 -12.14
N THR A 201 -2.26 -5.72 -11.25
CA THR A 201 -1.07 -5.41 -10.44
C THR A 201 -1.33 -5.85 -9.01
N ILE A 202 -0.37 -6.58 -8.42
CA ILE A 202 -0.37 -6.90 -7.00
C ILE A 202 0.42 -5.81 -6.28
N TRP A 203 -0.23 -5.15 -5.33
CA TRP A 203 0.36 -4.10 -4.51
C TRP A 203 0.57 -4.66 -3.11
N VAL A 204 1.81 -4.63 -2.64
CA VAL A 204 2.16 -5.10 -1.30
C VAL A 204 2.49 -3.88 -0.44
N ILE A 205 1.67 -3.65 0.59
CA ILE A 205 1.82 -2.54 1.53
C ILE A 205 2.29 -3.11 2.86
N TYR A 206 3.49 -2.77 3.28
CA TYR A 206 4.08 -3.27 4.53
C TYR A 206 3.85 -2.29 5.68
N ASN A 207 3.57 -2.82 6.87
CA ASN A 207 3.46 -2.04 8.11
C ASN A 207 4.78 -1.34 8.49
N THR A 208 5.91 -1.74 7.90
CA THR A 208 7.21 -1.09 8.03
C THR A 208 7.29 0.26 7.31
N GLY A 209 6.25 0.65 6.57
CA GLY A 209 6.18 1.91 5.82
C GLY A 209 6.62 1.80 4.37
N TYR A 210 6.99 0.61 3.90
CA TYR A 210 7.39 0.35 2.52
C TYR A 210 6.23 -0.19 1.68
N TRP A 211 6.30 0.04 0.36
CA TRP A 211 5.44 -0.65 -0.59
C TRP A 211 6.17 -1.07 -1.85
N GLU A 212 5.66 -2.11 -2.51
CA GLU A 212 6.14 -2.57 -3.80
C GLU A 212 4.99 -3.13 -4.66
N THR A 213 5.24 -3.28 -5.96
CA THR A 213 4.32 -3.91 -6.90
C THR A 213 4.93 -5.13 -7.54
N VAL A 214 4.11 -6.18 -7.66
CA VAL A 214 4.43 -7.41 -8.38
C VAL A 214 3.40 -7.59 -9.50
N PRO A 215 3.81 -7.89 -10.74
CA PRO A 215 2.86 -8.22 -11.80
C PRO A 215 2.03 -9.45 -11.44
N ASP A 216 0.71 -9.42 -11.70
CA ASP A 216 -0.11 -10.61 -11.58
C ASP A 216 0.18 -11.57 -12.75
N ILE A 217 1.02 -12.56 -12.48
CA ILE A 217 1.34 -13.67 -13.39
C ILE A 217 0.59 -14.96 -13.03
N TRP A 218 -0.48 -14.86 -12.23
CA TRP A 218 -1.34 -16.00 -11.94
C TRP A 218 -2.25 -16.28 -13.13
N ASP A 219 -2.47 -17.57 -13.39
CA ASP A 219 -3.45 -18.04 -14.37
C ASP A 219 -4.25 -19.20 -13.78
N ALA A 220 -5.43 -19.46 -14.36
CA ALA A 220 -6.40 -20.41 -13.82
C ALA A 220 -5.92 -21.88 -13.84
N SER A 221 -4.83 -22.21 -14.53
CA SER A 221 -4.24 -23.56 -14.50
C SER A 221 -3.35 -23.80 -13.28
N GLN A 222 -2.91 -22.73 -12.62
CA GLN A 222 -2.02 -22.80 -11.46
C GLN A 222 -2.81 -23.15 -10.19
N PRO A 223 -2.16 -23.83 -9.21
CA PRO A 223 -2.82 -24.20 -7.98
C PRO A 223 -3.32 -22.98 -7.21
N PHE A 224 -4.59 -23.02 -6.80
CA PHE A 224 -5.21 -21.95 -6.03
C PHE A 224 -4.59 -21.84 -4.63
N SER A 225 -4.26 -22.97 -4.01
CA SER A 225 -3.61 -23.10 -2.70
C SER A 225 -2.54 -24.20 -2.74
N ASP A 226 -1.76 -24.33 -1.67
CA ASP A 226 -0.80 -25.42 -1.48
C ASP A 226 -1.17 -26.20 -0.21
N ALA A 227 -1.68 -27.41 -0.37
CA ALA A 227 -2.15 -28.24 0.74
C ALA A 227 -1.05 -28.64 1.74
N THR A 228 0.24 -28.51 1.38
CA THR A 228 1.36 -28.79 2.29
C THR A 228 1.61 -27.66 3.28
N ILE A 229 1.08 -26.45 3.01
CA ILE A 229 1.21 -25.28 3.85
C ILE A 229 -0.04 -25.16 4.72
N ILE A 230 0.05 -25.65 5.95
CA ILE A 230 -1.06 -25.63 6.91
C ILE A 230 -0.97 -24.34 7.75
N PRO A 231 -1.99 -23.46 7.72
CA PRO A 231 -1.97 -22.23 8.51
C PRO A 231 -2.11 -22.53 10.01
N PRO A 232 -1.46 -21.75 10.89
CA PRO A 232 -1.72 -21.77 12.33
C PRO A 232 -3.20 -21.47 12.67
N THR A 233 -3.63 -21.83 13.88
CA THR A 233 -4.99 -21.53 14.35
C THR A 233 -5.30 -20.03 14.25
N GLY A 234 -6.46 -19.70 13.65
CA GLY A 234 -6.87 -18.31 13.45
C GLY A 234 -6.08 -17.55 12.37
N ARG A 235 -5.38 -18.29 11.49
CA ARG A 235 -4.73 -17.76 10.30
C ARG A 235 -5.26 -18.42 9.04
N TYR A 236 -5.00 -17.78 7.91
CA TYR A 236 -5.40 -18.22 6.59
C TYR A 236 -4.16 -18.42 5.74
N GLN A 237 -4.15 -19.50 4.95
CA GLN A 237 -3.24 -19.61 3.83
C GLN A 237 -3.75 -18.67 2.72
N PRO A 238 -2.93 -17.72 2.25
CA PRO A 238 -3.28 -16.90 1.10
C PRO A 238 -3.45 -17.75 -0.16
N THR A 239 -4.47 -17.45 -0.95
CA THR A 239 -4.86 -18.24 -2.13
C THR A 239 -4.92 -17.40 -3.41
N GLY A 240 -5.05 -18.06 -4.57
CA GLY A 240 -5.18 -17.39 -5.86
C GLY A 240 -3.97 -16.52 -6.21
N PRO A 241 -4.18 -15.36 -6.87
CA PRO A 241 -3.10 -14.45 -7.27
C PRO A 241 -2.27 -13.90 -6.09
N ILE A 242 -2.92 -13.41 -5.03
CA ILE A 242 -2.24 -12.94 -3.82
C ILE A 242 -1.47 -14.10 -3.17
N GLY A 243 -2.10 -15.28 -3.12
CA GLY A 243 -1.49 -16.50 -2.62
C GLY A 243 -0.25 -16.92 -3.38
N LYS A 244 -0.25 -16.80 -4.71
CA LYS A 244 0.94 -17.07 -5.53
C LYS A 244 2.10 -16.17 -5.14
N VAL A 245 1.88 -14.85 -5.09
CA VAL A 245 2.93 -13.89 -4.70
C VAL A 245 3.47 -14.21 -3.31
N TRP A 246 2.58 -14.45 -2.34
CA TRP A 246 2.98 -14.85 -1.00
C TRP A 246 3.71 -16.21 -0.95
N ARG A 247 3.39 -17.14 -1.87
CA ARG A 247 4.02 -18.47 -1.89
C ARG A 247 5.40 -18.49 -2.52
N GLU A 248 5.57 -17.76 -3.61
CA GLU A 248 6.76 -17.82 -4.46
C GLU A 248 7.80 -16.75 -4.10
N ASN A 249 7.47 -15.80 -3.22
CA ASN A 249 8.39 -14.75 -2.77
C ASN A 249 8.66 -14.87 -1.26
N PRO A 250 9.74 -15.57 -0.85
CA PRO A 250 10.06 -15.76 0.57
C PRO A 250 10.27 -14.46 1.36
N GLN A 251 10.80 -13.42 0.71
CA GLN A 251 11.02 -12.11 1.35
C GLN A 251 9.69 -11.43 1.67
N ILE A 252 8.78 -11.37 0.69
CA ILE A 252 7.42 -10.84 0.87
C ILE A 252 6.70 -11.62 1.96
N ARG A 253 6.76 -12.95 1.92
CA ARG A 253 6.17 -13.84 2.94
C ARG A 253 6.71 -13.54 4.33
N GLN A 254 8.03 -13.40 4.48
CA GLN A 254 8.67 -13.16 5.76
C GLN A 254 8.25 -11.82 6.37
N GLN A 255 8.10 -10.78 5.53
CA GLN A 255 7.67 -9.46 6.00
C GLN A 255 6.17 -9.40 6.30
N LEU A 256 5.33 -10.07 5.51
CA LEU A 256 3.88 -10.07 5.73
C LEU A 256 3.44 -11.02 6.85
N GLY A 257 4.12 -12.14 7.05
CA GLY A 257 3.62 -13.21 7.92
C GLY A 257 2.36 -13.88 7.35
N TRP A 258 1.48 -14.34 8.23
CA TRP A 258 0.24 -15.00 7.83
C TRP A 258 -0.91 -14.02 7.59
N ALA A 259 -1.82 -14.37 6.68
CA ALA A 259 -3.10 -13.68 6.59
C ALA A 259 -3.92 -13.98 7.85
N TYR A 260 -4.49 -12.95 8.46
CA TYR A 260 -5.39 -13.10 9.61
C TYR A 260 -6.86 -12.83 9.25
N ALA A 261 -7.12 -12.46 7.98
CA ALA A 261 -8.45 -12.28 7.44
C ALA A 261 -8.58 -12.96 6.06
N PRO A 262 -9.79 -13.35 5.66
CA PRO A 262 -10.04 -13.79 4.28
C PRO A 262 -9.82 -12.63 3.30
N GLU A 263 -9.53 -12.97 2.05
CA GLU A 263 -9.50 -12.01 0.94
C GLU A 263 -10.91 -11.41 0.72
N GLN A 264 -10.97 -10.09 0.52
CA GLN A 264 -12.21 -9.33 0.38
C GLN A 264 -12.20 -8.54 -0.93
N ALA A 265 -13.27 -8.65 -1.71
CA ALA A 265 -13.47 -7.84 -2.90
C ALA A 265 -14.05 -6.47 -2.54
N PHE A 266 -13.64 -5.45 -3.29
CA PHE A 266 -14.16 -4.08 -3.16
C PHE A 266 -14.06 -3.33 -4.50
N PRO A 267 -14.87 -2.28 -4.70
CA PRO A 267 -14.70 -1.39 -5.85
C PRO A 267 -13.41 -0.59 -5.66
N GLY A 268 -12.37 -0.93 -6.43
CA GLY A 268 -11.08 -0.26 -6.38
C GLY A 268 -11.13 1.10 -7.05
N ARG A 269 -10.45 2.07 -6.43
CA ARG A 269 -10.24 3.40 -6.98
C ARG A 269 -8.76 3.69 -7.01
N LEU A 270 -8.27 4.14 -8.15
CA LEU A 270 -6.91 4.59 -8.36
C LEU A 270 -6.99 6.02 -8.88
N GLN A 271 -6.14 6.91 -8.38
CA GLN A 271 -6.06 8.27 -8.89
C GLN A 271 -4.62 8.76 -8.79
N ALA A 272 -4.15 9.42 -9.83
CA ALA A 272 -2.79 9.95 -9.89
C ALA A 272 -2.79 11.44 -10.18
N MET A 273 -1.64 12.06 -9.99
CA MET A 273 -1.35 13.39 -10.50
C MET A 273 -0.81 13.29 -11.94
N PRO A 274 -1.00 14.32 -12.78
CA PRO A 274 -0.41 14.32 -14.11
C PRO A 274 1.12 14.18 -14.03
N ALA A 275 1.73 13.54 -15.03
CA ALA A 275 3.18 13.34 -15.09
C ALA A 275 3.98 14.65 -15.07
N SER A 276 3.35 15.78 -15.40
CA SER A 276 3.91 17.13 -15.30
C SER A 276 3.96 17.68 -13.88
N ALA A 277 3.40 16.99 -12.89
CA ALA A 277 3.44 17.41 -11.49
C ALA A 277 4.89 17.48 -11.00
N PRO A 278 5.28 18.50 -10.23
CA PRO A 278 6.60 18.53 -9.61
C PRO A 278 6.73 17.35 -8.63
N PRO A 279 7.93 16.79 -8.49
CA PRO A 279 8.18 15.77 -7.47
C PRO A 279 7.93 16.32 -6.06
N PRO A 280 7.59 15.46 -5.07
CA PRO A 280 7.50 14.00 -5.20
C PRO A 280 6.27 13.55 -6.00
N HIS A 281 6.45 12.56 -6.87
CA HIS A 281 5.32 11.91 -7.55
C HIS A 281 4.64 10.95 -6.59
N TYR A 282 3.31 10.94 -6.59
CA TYR A 282 2.51 10.01 -5.82
C TYR A 282 1.20 9.70 -6.53
N PHE A 283 0.56 8.64 -6.09
CA PHE A 283 -0.78 8.26 -6.48
C PHE A 283 -1.56 7.77 -5.26
N TYR A 284 -2.87 7.69 -5.42
CA TYR A 284 -3.84 7.44 -4.38
C TYR A 284 -4.55 6.13 -4.69
N ILE A 285 -4.60 5.23 -3.71
CA ILE A 285 -5.28 3.95 -3.84
C ILE A 285 -6.32 3.76 -2.74
N ASP A 286 -7.40 3.09 -3.08
CA ASP A 286 -8.47 2.71 -2.16
C ASP A 286 -8.04 1.54 -1.26
N HIS A 287 -8.22 1.63 0.05
CA HIS A 287 -7.93 0.51 0.94
C HIS A 287 -9.05 -0.56 0.92
N GLY A 288 -10.24 -0.23 0.42
CA GLY A 288 -11.44 -1.06 0.51
C GLY A 288 -12.09 -1.04 1.89
N LYS A 289 -11.65 -0.14 2.79
CA LYS A 289 -12.18 0.05 4.16
C LYS A 289 -12.58 1.51 4.43
N GLY A 290 -12.88 2.27 3.39
CA GLY A 290 -13.23 3.70 3.50
C GLY A 290 -12.05 4.62 3.81
N ILE A 291 -10.82 4.12 3.69
CA ILE A 291 -9.59 4.89 3.86
C ILE A 291 -8.78 4.89 2.57
N VAL A 292 -7.99 5.94 2.38
CA VAL A 292 -7.17 6.14 1.18
C VAL A 292 -5.71 6.21 1.56
N LEU A 293 -4.89 5.51 0.78
CA LEU A 293 -3.44 5.54 0.91
C LEU A 293 -2.84 6.44 -0.17
N ARG A 294 -1.88 7.28 0.21
CA ARG A 294 -0.95 7.93 -0.72
C ARG A 294 0.33 7.12 -0.77
N LEU A 295 0.77 6.77 -1.99
CA LEU A 295 1.98 6.01 -2.24
C LEU A 295 2.96 6.89 -3.01
N TYR A 296 4.17 7.05 -2.49
CA TYR A 296 5.24 7.84 -3.10
C TYR A 296 6.00 7.00 -4.13
N SER A 297 6.14 7.53 -5.35
CA SER A 297 6.76 6.86 -6.50
C SER A 297 8.25 6.59 -6.33
N VAL A 298 8.72 5.54 -7.00
CA VAL A 298 10.06 4.91 -6.99
C VAL A 298 11.25 5.82 -7.27
N ASP A 299 11.05 7.03 -7.81
CA ASP A 299 12.13 8.00 -8.00
C ASP A 299 12.67 8.54 -6.67
N MET A 300 11.97 8.27 -5.57
CA MET A 300 12.37 8.60 -4.20
C MET A 300 12.33 7.36 -3.33
N ALA A 301 13.36 6.52 -3.43
CA ALA A 301 13.58 5.48 -2.44
C ALA A 301 13.86 6.14 -1.07
N PRO A 302 13.21 5.67 0.02
CA PRO A 302 12.34 4.49 0.07
C PRO A 302 10.89 4.73 -0.41
N ASN A 303 10.32 3.73 -1.11
CA ASN A 303 8.91 3.68 -1.52
C ASN A 303 7.99 3.75 -0.29
N THR A 304 7.63 4.95 0.14
CA THR A 304 6.84 5.16 1.36
C THR A 304 5.37 5.28 1.05
N TRP A 305 4.54 5.06 2.07
CA TRP A 305 3.10 5.27 1.99
C TRP A 305 2.57 5.91 3.28
N GLU A 306 1.45 6.61 3.16
CA GLU A 306 0.71 7.17 4.29
C GLU A 306 -0.79 7.02 4.12
N VAL A 307 -1.54 6.94 5.23
CA VAL A 307 -3.00 7.16 5.20
C VAL A 307 -3.23 8.66 5.03
N VAL A 308 -3.93 9.03 3.97
CA VAL A 308 -4.04 10.43 3.55
C VAL A 308 -5.46 10.99 3.68
N GLY A 309 -6.46 10.11 3.76
CA GLY A 309 -7.86 10.53 3.85
C GLY A 309 -8.84 9.36 3.86
N SER A 310 -10.12 9.70 3.67
CA SER A 310 -11.26 8.78 3.74
C SER A 310 -12.41 9.24 2.85
N TYR A 311 -13.37 8.35 2.57
CA TYR A 311 -14.58 8.64 1.80
C TYR A 311 -15.77 7.81 2.29
#